data_AF-A0A2X3JAZ2-F1
#
_entry.id   AF-A0A2X3JAZ2-F1
#
_cell.length_a   1.000
_cell.length_b   1.000
_cell.length_c   1.000
_cell.angle_alpha   90.00
_cell.angle_beta   90.00
_cell.angle_gamma   90.00
#
_symmetry.space_group_name_H-M   'P 1'
#
loop_
_entity.id
_entity.type
_entity.pdbx_description
1 polymer ?
#
loop_
_entity_poly.entity_id
_entity_poly.type
_entity_poly.pdbx_seq_one_letter_code
_entity_poly.pdbx_strand_id
1 'polypeptide(L)'
;MSISSRRWQPAGLTPPRYQKRFYARRSGLLDVMERPLDARILGKQIIREILYYVLTGPCGGALLALVSRQTHFSLISRVLKRIENKYTENLSVEQLAAEANMSVSAFHHNFKSVTSTSPLQYLKNYRLHKARMMIIP
;
A
#
# COMPACT_ATOMS: atom_id res chain seq x y z
N MET A 1 -48.14 27.75 8.99
CA MET A 1 -47.20 26.62 9.22
C MET A 1 -46.44 26.35 7.93
N SER A 2 -45.20 26.81 7.82
CA SER A 2 -44.30 26.46 6.69
C SER A 2 -42.93 26.13 7.24
N ILE A 3 -42.55 24.87 7.13
CA ILE A 3 -41.22 24.37 7.52
C ILE A 3 -40.24 24.80 6.43
N SER A 4 -39.45 25.82 6.75
CA SER A 4 -38.30 26.26 5.97
C SER A 4 -37.19 25.20 6.06
N SER A 5 -37.05 24.42 4.98
CA SER A 5 -35.92 23.51 4.77
C SER A 5 -34.66 24.34 4.55
N ARG A 6 -33.93 24.59 5.64
CA ARG A 6 -32.65 25.30 5.66
C ARG A 6 -31.60 24.43 4.96
N ARG A 7 -31.47 24.64 3.64
CA ARG A 7 -30.48 24.00 2.77
C ARG A 7 -29.12 24.59 3.10
N TRP A 8 -28.23 23.78 3.68
CA TRP A 8 -26.83 24.13 3.94
C TRP A 8 -26.18 24.70 2.66
N GLN A 9 -25.75 25.96 2.70
CA GLN A 9 -24.83 26.54 1.72
C GLN A 9 -23.57 27.00 2.47
N PRO A 10 -22.44 26.29 2.38
CA PRO A 10 -21.17 26.91 2.70
C PRO A 10 -20.75 27.80 1.52
N ALA A 11 -20.56 29.07 1.84
CA ALA A 11 -20.11 30.10 0.93
C ALA A 11 -18.80 29.73 0.21
N GLY A 12 -18.71 30.08 -1.08
CA GLY A 12 -17.46 30.56 -1.67
C GLY A 12 -16.34 29.57 -2.00
N LEU A 13 -16.58 28.26 -2.04
CA LEU A 13 -15.63 27.31 -2.62
C LEU A 13 -16.16 26.90 -3.99
N THR A 14 -15.77 27.61 -5.06
CA THR A 14 -15.75 26.93 -6.36
C THR A 14 -14.87 25.70 -6.16
N PRO A 15 -15.43 24.48 -6.25
CA PRO A 15 -14.61 23.28 -6.13
C PRO A 15 -13.48 23.43 -7.16
N PRO A 16 -12.19 23.35 -6.76
CA PRO A 16 -11.08 23.52 -7.70
C PRO A 16 -11.38 22.68 -8.94
N ARG A 17 -11.22 23.22 -10.16
CA ARG A 17 -11.74 22.64 -11.44
C ARG A 17 -11.62 21.11 -11.56
N TYR A 18 -10.58 20.56 -10.94
CA TYR A 18 -10.32 19.14 -10.73
C TYR A 18 -11.47 18.35 -10.04
N GLN A 19 -12.13 18.88 -9.00
CA GLN A 19 -13.20 18.19 -8.26
C GLN A 19 -14.39 17.85 -9.17
N LYS A 20 -14.78 18.75 -10.08
CA LYS A 20 -15.92 18.54 -10.99
C LYS A 20 -15.67 17.37 -11.96
N ARG A 21 -14.45 17.26 -12.52
CA ARG A 21 -14.06 16.16 -13.41
C ARG A 21 -13.92 14.83 -12.66
N PHE A 22 -13.43 14.87 -11.42
CA PHE A 22 -13.35 13.71 -10.55
C PHE A 22 -14.74 13.12 -10.24
N TYR A 23 -15.70 13.96 -9.85
CA TYR A 23 -17.07 13.50 -9.55
C TYR A 23 -17.77 12.92 -10.79
N ALA A 24 -17.61 13.55 -11.95
CA ALA A 24 -18.18 13.05 -13.21
C ALA A 24 -17.57 11.70 -13.63
N ARG A 25 -16.27 11.51 -13.38
CA ARG A 25 -15.61 10.24 -13.70
C ARG A 25 -16.00 9.13 -12.72
N ARG A 26 -16.22 9.46 -11.45
CA ARG A 26 -16.74 8.53 -10.43
C ARG A 26 -18.17 8.06 -10.76
N SER A 27 -19.06 8.96 -11.17
CA SER A 27 -20.41 8.56 -11.60
C SER A 27 -20.34 7.69 -12.86
N GLY A 28 -19.53 8.08 -13.85
CA GLY A 28 -19.34 7.26 -15.05
C GLY A 28 -18.73 5.88 -14.80
N LEU A 29 -17.96 5.68 -13.71
CA LEU A 29 -17.51 4.34 -13.31
C LEU A 29 -18.68 3.46 -12.88
N LEU A 30 -19.60 4.00 -12.09
CA LEU A 30 -20.76 3.26 -11.60
C LEU A 30 -21.64 2.83 -12.79
N ASP A 31 -21.91 3.76 -13.71
CA ASP A 31 -22.72 3.50 -14.90
C ASP A 31 -22.07 2.43 -15.81
N VAL A 32 -20.75 2.45 -15.95
CA VAL A 32 -20.00 1.49 -16.77
C VAL A 32 -19.93 0.10 -16.12
N MET A 33 -19.93 0.02 -14.79
CA MET A 33 -19.92 -1.26 -14.07
C MET A 33 -21.24 -2.04 -14.22
N GLU A 34 -22.35 -1.37 -14.54
CA GLU A 34 -23.63 -2.00 -14.85
C GLU A 34 -23.62 -2.72 -16.22
N ARG A 35 -22.61 -2.46 -17.07
CA ARG A 35 -22.47 -3.04 -18.40
C ARG A 35 -21.17 -3.82 -18.54
N PRO A 36 -21.19 -5.17 -18.58
CA PRO A 36 -19.98 -5.99 -18.50
C PRO A 36 -18.99 -5.81 -19.68
N LEU A 37 -19.49 -5.47 -20.87
CA LEU A 37 -18.65 -5.15 -22.03
C LEU A 37 -17.92 -3.82 -21.85
N ASP A 38 -18.64 -2.78 -21.44
CA ASP A 38 -18.08 -1.45 -21.19
C ASP A 38 -17.12 -1.48 -20.00
N ALA A 39 -17.44 -2.22 -18.94
CA ALA A 39 -16.57 -2.42 -17.78
C ALA A 39 -15.22 -3.02 -18.15
N ARG A 40 -15.20 -4.01 -19.06
CA ARG A 40 -13.96 -4.65 -19.52
C ARG A 40 -13.07 -3.70 -20.31
N ILE A 41 -13.64 -2.79 -21.08
CA ILE A 41 -12.91 -1.90 -21.99
C ILE A 41 -12.58 -0.57 -21.30
N LEU A 42 -13.59 0.12 -20.78
CA LEU A 42 -13.50 1.48 -20.25
C LEU A 42 -13.18 1.52 -18.76
N GLY A 43 -13.52 0.48 -17.98
CA GLY A 43 -13.38 0.47 -16.52
C GLY A 43 -11.95 0.73 -16.05
N LYS A 44 -10.96 0.09 -16.67
CA LYS A 44 -9.54 0.30 -16.33
C LYS A 44 -9.08 1.74 -16.58
N GLN A 45 -9.56 2.36 -17.66
CA GLN A 45 -9.22 3.74 -18.01
C GLN A 45 -9.86 4.74 -17.03
N ILE A 46 -11.12 4.51 -16.67
CA ILE A 46 -11.85 5.30 -15.67
C ILE A 46 -11.13 5.27 -14.32
N ILE A 47 -10.74 4.08 -13.86
CA ILE A 47 -10.00 3.90 -12.61
C ILE A 47 -8.66 4.66 -12.66
N ARG A 48 -7.94 4.58 -13.78
CA ARG A 48 -6.65 5.27 -13.95
C ARG A 48 -6.78 6.78 -13.85
N GLU A 49 -7.84 7.35 -14.43
CA GLU A 49 -8.13 8.78 -14.30
C GLU A 49 -8.51 9.18 -12.87
N ILE A 50 -9.34 8.38 -12.19
CA ILE A 50 -9.70 8.60 -10.78
C ILE A 50 -8.47 8.52 -9.88
N LEU A 51 -7.52 7.63 -10.14
CA LEU A 51 -6.25 7.54 -9.43
C LEU A 51 -5.34 8.73 -9.74
N TYR A 52 -5.24 9.15 -11.01
CA TYR A 52 -4.41 10.27 -11.45
C TYR A 52 -4.77 11.57 -10.72
N TYR A 53 -5.98 12.07 -10.94
CA TYR A 53 -6.94 12.09 -9.88
C TYR A 53 -6.42 12.35 -8.45
N VAL A 54 -6.82 11.45 -7.57
CA VAL A 54 -6.51 11.40 -6.14
C VAL A 54 -5.04 11.68 -5.83
N LEU A 55 -4.11 11.17 -6.64
CA LEU A 55 -2.67 11.32 -6.43
C LEU A 55 -2.13 12.71 -6.78
N THR A 56 -2.80 13.46 -7.66
CA THR A 56 -2.44 14.84 -8.03
C THR A 56 -3.25 15.88 -7.27
N GLY A 57 -4.27 15.45 -6.53
CA GLY A 57 -5.07 16.31 -5.66
C GLY A 57 -4.33 16.75 -4.39
N PRO A 58 -4.98 17.60 -3.55
CA PRO A 58 -4.37 18.20 -2.35
C PRO A 58 -3.83 17.17 -1.34
N CYS A 59 -4.43 15.97 -1.28
CA CYS A 59 -4.03 14.89 -0.38
C CYS A 59 -3.08 13.87 -1.02
N GLY A 60 -2.70 14.05 -2.29
CA GLY A 60 -1.94 13.07 -3.06
C GLY A 60 -0.56 12.78 -2.49
N GLY A 61 0.19 13.81 -2.08
CA GLY A 61 1.49 13.65 -1.43
C GLY A 61 1.41 12.91 -0.09
N ALA A 62 0.37 13.18 0.71
CA ALA A 62 0.14 12.49 1.98
C ALA A 62 -0.24 11.01 1.76
N LEU A 63 -1.08 10.72 0.77
CA LEU A 63 -1.41 9.35 0.37
C LEU A 63 -0.17 8.59 -0.14
N LEU A 64 0.66 9.22 -0.97
CA LEU A 64 1.92 8.62 -1.43
C LEU A 64 2.87 8.34 -0.26
N ALA A 65 3.01 9.28 0.68
CA ALA A 65 3.85 9.09 1.86
C ALA A 65 3.31 7.97 2.78
N LEU A 66 1.99 7.90 2.96
CA LEU A 66 1.34 6.83 3.72
C LEU A 66 1.53 5.48 3.04
N VAL A 67 1.25 5.38 1.74
CA VAL A 67 1.44 4.15 0.97
C VAL A 67 2.90 3.70 1.04
N SER A 68 3.88 4.59 0.83
CA SER A 68 5.30 4.24 0.92
C SER A 68 5.72 3.73 2.30
N ARG A 69 5.24 4.36 3.39
CA ARG A 69 5.55 3.91 4.75
C ARG A 69 4.86 2.60 5.11
N GLN A 70 3.58 2.46 4.79
CA GLN A 70 2.83 1.21 5.02
C GLN A 70 3.36 0.05 4.16
N THR A 71 3.78 0.32 2.92
CA THR A 71 4.30 -0.71 2.01
C THR A 71 5.64 -1.25 2.48
N HIS A 72 6.62 -0.42 2.83
CA HIS A 72 7.92 -0.96 3.26
C HIS A 72 7.82 -1.77 4.55
N PHE A 73 7.09 -1.31 5.57
CA PHE A 73 6.88 -2.08 6.80
C PHE A 73 6.13 -3.39 6.54
N SER A 74 5.07 -3.37 5.73
CA SER A 74 4.30 -4.59 5.42
C SER A 74 5.07 -5.59 4.56
N LEU A 75 5.92 -5.10 3.65
CA LEU A 75 6.84 -5.92 2.85
C LEU A 75 7.90 -6.58 3.73
N ILE A 76 8.54 -5.83 4.62
CA ILE A 76 9.50 -6.41 5.59
C ILE A 76 8.80 -7.39 6.52
N SER A 77 7.60 -7.07 7.02
CA SER A 77 6.82 -7.98 7.87
C SER A 77 6.49 -9.31 7.18
N ARG A 78 6.20 -9.28 5.87
CA ARG A 78 5.99 -10.50 5.06
C ARG A 78 7.28 -11.31 4.93
N VAL A 79 8.40 -10.64 4.68
CA VAL A 79 9.72 -11.28 4.61
C VAL A 79 10.11 -11.90 5.96
N LEU A 80 9.82 -11.24 7.08
CA LEU A 80 10.06 -11.82 8.41
C LEU A 80 9.28 -13.12 8.59
N LYS A 81 7.98 -13.15 8.26
CA LYS A 81 7.19 -14.39 8.28
C LYS A 81 7.79 -15.47 7.38
N ARG A 82 8.33 -15.11 6.22
CA ARG A 82 9.03 -16.05 5.34
C ARG A 82 10.26 -16.65 6.02
N ILE A 83 11.10 -15.82 6.62
CA ILE A 83 12.29 -16.25 7.37
C ILE A 83 11.87 -17.20 8.50
N GLU A 84 10.87 -16.81 9.30
CA GLU A 84 10.40 -17.59 10.45
C GLU A 84 9.81 -18.95 10.05
N ASN A 85 9.13 -19.03 8.90
CA ASN A 85 8.53 -20.28 8.41
C ASN A 85 9.54 -21.20 7.73
N LYS A 86 10.62 -20.65 7.16
CA LYS A 86 11.60 -21.38 6.33
C LYS A 86 13.04 -21.18 6.78
N TYR A 87 13.23 -20.96 8.09
CA TYR A 87 14.55 -20.68 8.66
C TYR A 87 15.54 -21.83 8.48
N THR A 88 15.10 -23.06 8.22
CA THR A 88 15.97 -24.21 7.93
C THR A 88 16.51 -24.23 6.50
N GLU A 89 15.89 -23.49 5.57
CA GLU A 89 16.31 -23.40 4.17
C GLU A 89 17.49 -22.42 3.99
N ASN A 90 18.24 -22.57 2.90
CA ASN A 90 19.31 -21.63 2.57
C ASN A 90 18.73 -20.37 1.90
N LEU A 91 18.34 -19.39 2.72
CA LEU A 91 17.74 -18.13 2.27
C LEU A 91 18.83 -17.13 1.89
N SER A 92 18.83 -16.66 0.64
CA SER A 92 19.74 -15.61 0.17
C SER A 92 19.13 -14.22 0.37
N VAL A 93 19.98 -13.20 0.55
CA VAL A 93 19.49 -11.82 0.72
C VAL A 93 18.83 -11.31 -0.56
N GLU A 94 19.36 -11.71 -1.72
CA GLU A 94 18.84 -11.36 -3.04
C GLU A 94 17.43 -11.89 -3.24
N GLN A 95 17.15 -13.13 -2.80
CA GLN A 95 15.82 -13.74 -2.85
C GLN A 95 14.82 -12.98 -1.97
N LEU A 96 15.22 -12.64 -0.75
CA LEU A 96 14.36 -11.91 0.19
C LEU A 96 14.11 -10.47 -0.28
N ALA A 97 15.11 -9.82 -0.87
CA ALA A 97 14.97 -8.49 -1.46
C ALA A 97 14.02 -8.50 -2.67
N ALA A 98 14.14 -9.51 -3.54
CA ALA A 98 13.22 -9.70 -4.67
C ALA A 98 11.77 -9.94 -4.22
N GLU A 99 11.55 -10.73 -3.18
CA GLU A 99 10.21 -10.96 -2.60
C GLU A 99 9.59 -9.67 -2.02
N ALA A 100 10.43 -8.78 -1.48
CA ALA A 100 10.02 -7.44 -1.04
C ALA A 100 9.88 -6.43 -2.19
N ASN A 101 10.17 -6.79 -3.45
CA ASN A 101 10.27 -5.87 -4.59
C ASN A 101 11.24 -4.71 -4.32
N MET A 102 12.39 -5.00 -3.71
CA MET A 102 13.41 -4.01 -3.36
C MET A 102 14.76 -4.39 -3.99
N SER A 103 15.58 -3.38 -4.29
CA SER A 103 17.00 -3.62 -4.49
C SER A 103 17.64 -4.12 -3.18
N VAL A 104 18.75 -4.85 -3.28
CA VAL A 104 19.46 -5.40 -2.11
C VAL A 104 19.84 -4.30 -1.10
N SER A 105 20.31 -3.14 -1.58
CA SER A 105 20.67 -2.01 -0.71
C SER A 105 19.46 -1.42 0.02
N ALA A 106 18.35 -1.17 -0.71
CA ALA A 106 17.12 -0.67 -0.11
C ALA A 106 16.53 -1.67 0.88
N PHE A 107 16.60 -2.97 0.56
CA PHE A 107 16.18 -4.04 1.46
C PHE A 107 17.00 -4.04 2.75
N HIS A 108 18.33 -3.98 2.68
CA HIS A 108 19.17 -3.90 3.87
C HIS A 108 18.82 -2.71 4.77
N HIS A 109 18.63 -1.53 4.18
CA HIS A 109 18.29 -0.33 4.92
C HIS A 109 16.94 -0.46 5.62
N ASN A 110 15.89 -0.86 4.89
CA ASN A 110 14.54 -1.02 5.44
C ASN A 110 14.45 -2.17 6.44
N PHE A 111 15.15 -3.29 6.20
CA PHE A 111 15.16 -4.41 7.13
C PHE A 111 15.82 -4.02 8.45
N LYS A 112 16.94 -3.28 8.40
CA LYS A 112 17.62 -2.78 9.60
C LYS A 112 16.81 -1.70 10.30
N SER A 113 16.10 -0.84 9.59
CA SER A 113 15.23 0.17 10.23
C SER A 113 14.08 -0.46 11.02
N VAL A 114 13.57 -1.61 10.56
CA VAL A 114 12.48 -2.34 11.23
C VAL A 114 12.97 -3.28 12.33
N THR A 115 14.07 -4.01 12.11
CA THR A 115 14.54 -5.09 13.01
C THR A 115 15.77 -4.73 13.84
N SER A 116 16.32 -3.52 13.64
CA SER A 116 17.61 -3.06 14.20
C SER A 116 18.83 -3.92 13.84
N THR A 117 18.67 -4.94 12.98
CA THR A 117 19.71 -5.92 12.62
C THR A 117 19.74 -6.15 11.11
N SER A 118 20.82 -6.72 10.59
CA SER A 118 20.88 -7.09 9.17
C SER A 118 20.10 -8.39 8.91
N PRO A 119 19.59 -8.64 7.68
CA PRO A 119 18.83 -9.84 7.35
C PRO A 119 19.53 -11.15 7.74
N LEU A 120 20.83 -11.27 7.44
CA LEU A 120 21.61 -12.46 7.77
C LEU A 120 21.84 -12.62 9.27
N GLN A 121 22.06 -11.51 9.99
CA GLN A 121 22.22 -11.56 11.44
C GLN A 121 20.91 -11.97 12.12
N TYR A 122 19.79 -11.44 11.65
CA TYR A 122 18.46 -11.82 12.13
C TYR A 122 18.22 -13.32 11.94
N LEU A 123 18.46 -13.86 10.74
CA LEU A 123 18.31 -15.29 10.46
C LEU A 123 19.18 -16.17 11.37
N LYS A 124 20.45 -15.78 11.58
CA LYS A 124 21.35 -16.50 12.50
C LYS A 124 20.81 -16.51 13.94
N ASN A 125 20.43 -15.34 14.44
CA ASN A 125 19.89 -15.19 15.79
C ASN A 125 18.60 -16.00 15.96
N TYR A 126 17.73 -15.98 14.94
CA TYR A 126 16.48 -16.75 14.94
C TYR A 126 16.73 -18.26 14.99
N ARG A 127 17.66 -18.77 14.16
CA ARG A 127 18.08 -20.18 14.17
C ARG A 127 18.60 -20.61 15.54
N LEU A 128 19.46 -19.80 16.15
CA LEU A 128 20.00 -20.08 17.48
C LEU A 128 18.91 -20.07 18.55
N HIS A 129 18.00 -19.09 18.49
CA HIS A 129 16.88 -19.02 19.41
C HIS A 129 15.98 -20.24 19.28
N LYS A 130 15.60 -20.64 18.05
CA LYS A 130 14.82 -21.87 17.82
C LYS A 130 15.53 -23.12 18.30
N ALA A 131 16.83 -23.26 18.05
CA ALA A 131 17.62 -24.37 18.57
C ALA A 131 17.56 -24.45 20.10
N ARG A 132 17.73 -23.31 20.79
CA ARG A 132 17.60 -23.24 22.26
C ARG A 132 16.19 -23.62 22.73
N MET A 133 15.15 -23.15 22.04
CA MET A 133 13.76 -23.49 22.38
C MET A 133 13.43 -24.97 22.17
N MET A 134 14.19 -25.70 21.34
CA MET A 134 14.04 -27.15 21.18
C MET A 134 14.83 -27.96 22.22
N ILE A 135 15.82 -27.35 22.88
CA ILE A 135 16.67 -28.01 23.88
C ILE A 135 16.08 -27.88 25.28
N ILE A 136 15.34 -26.82 25.57
CA ILE A 136 14.72 -26.60 26.88
C ILE A 136 13.42 -27.43 26.94
N PRO A 137 13.34 -28.46 27.83
CA PRO A 137 12.17 -29.32 27.98
C PRO A 137 10.98 -28.63 28.66
#